data_AF-A0A9D5NDZ0-F1
#
_entry.id   AF-A0A9D5NDZ0-F1
#
_cell.length_a   1.000
_cell.length_b   1.000
_cell.length_c   1.000
_cell.angle_alpha   90.00
_cell.angle_beta   90.00
_cell.angle_gamma   90.00
#
_symmetry.space_group_name_H-M   'P 1'
#
loop_
_entity.id
_entity.type
_entity.pdbx_description
1 polymer ?
#
loop_
_entity_poly.entity_id
_entity_poly.type
_entity_poly.pdbx_seq_one_letter_code
_entity_poly.pdbx_strand_id
1 'polypeptide(L)'
;MKKWLIRIFIVYLILKIFSNYIDRVIKFQMLDIGNNEEVLVYKINSNKFGLGGSANSDIKLALETKYGPEDTVVEVYTGKWNGRDVVITDKVRVLEINYLGEQFQVGGYAECRVVIDRNAYDLNTKEFISTATRKVEYIAFDDSDPLSEERARLLEDTLEEKYIGNQHLFQINE
;
A
#
# COMPACT_ATOMS: atom_id res chain seq x y z
N MET A 1 -18.50 -47.39 25.36
CA MET A 1 -17.82 -46.08 25.58
C MET A 1 -16.55 -45.86 24.74
N LYS A 2 -15.53 -46.73 24.76
CA LYS A 2 -14.24 -46.48 24.07
C LYS A 2 -14.29 -46.29 22.54
N LYS A 3 -15.19 -46.99 21.82
CA LYS A 3 -15.31 -46.89 20.34
C LYS A 3 -15.83 -45.52 19.86
N TRP A 4 -16.60 -44.82 20.68
CA TRP A 4 -17.19 -43.52 20.35
C TRP A 4 -16.14 -42.40 20.43
N LEU A 5 -15.28 -42.45 21.45
CA LEU A 5 -14.16 -41.54 21.62
C LEU A 5 -13.14 -41.65 20.47
N ILE A 6 -12.87 -42.86 19.99
CA ILE A 6 -11.97 -43.08 18.83
C ILE A 6 -12.55 -42.45 17.55
N ARG A 7 -13.87 -42.56 17.33
CA ARG A 7 -14.52 -41.95 16.16
C ARG A 7 -14.48 -40.43 16.21
N ILE A 8 -14.75 -39.82 17.37
CA ILE A 8 -14.64 -38.37 17.56
C ILE A 8 -13.19 -37.91 17.32
N PHE A 9 -12.21 -38.65 17.85
CA PHE A 9 -10.80 -38.31 17.68
C PHE A 9 -10.36 -38.37 16.20
N ILE A 10 -10.82 -39.37 15.44
CA ILE A 10 -10.53 -39.46 14.00
C ILE A 10 -11.16 -38.29 13.24
N VAL A 11 -12.41 -37.94 13.54
CA VAL A 11 -13.09 -36.78 12.92
C VAL A 11 -12.34 -35.48 13.24
N TYR A 12 -11.94 -35.29 14.50
CA TYR A 12 -11.12 -34.14 14.91
C TYR A 12 -9.78 -34.09 14.17
N LEU A 13 -9.09 -35.23 14.02
CA LEU A 13 -7.82 -35.32 13.31
C LEU A 13 -7.98 -34.95 11.83
N ILE A 14 -9.03 -35.46 11.16
CA ILE A 14 -9.34 -35.13 9.77
C ILE A 14 -9.63 -33.64 9.63
N LEU A 15 -10.46 -33.06 10.50
CA LEU A 15 -10.77 -31.63 10.49
C LEU A 15 -9.51 -30.77 10.70
N LYS A 16 -8.62 -31.18 11.60
CA LYS A 16 -7.36 -30.46 11.86
C LYS A 16 -6.39 -30.54 10.67
N ILE A 17 -6.30 -31.70 10.01
CA ILE A 17 -5.49 -31.86 8.79
C ILE A 17 -6.08 -31.01 7.66
N PHE A 18 -7.39 -31.02 7.49
CA PHE A 18 -8.08 -30.23 6.47
C PHE A 18 -7.92 -28.72 6.70
N SER A 19 -8.08 -28.26 7.94
CA SER A 19 -7.83 -26.86 8.33
C SER A 19 -6.40 -26.42 8.02
N ASN A 20 -5.40 -27.21 8.44
CA ASN A 20 -3.99 -26.91 8.13
C ASN A 20 -3.69 -26.93 6.63
N TYR A 21 -4.40 -27.77 5.86
CA TYR A 21 -4.23 -27.82 4.41
C TYR A 21 -4.88 -26.60 3.75
N ILE A 22 -6.08 -26.21 4.19
CA ILE A 22 -6.76 -25.00 3.72
C ILE A 22 -5.90 -23.77 4.00
N ASP A 23 -5.35 -23.60 5.21
CA ASP A 23 -4.51 -22.44 5.55
C ASP A 23 -3.21 -22.35 4.72
N ARG A 24 -2.72 -23.48 4.21
CA ARG A 24 -1.57 -23.52 3.30
C ARG A 24 -1.91 -23.08 1.88
N VAL A 25 -3.16 -23.31 1.45
CA VAL A 25 -3.64 -23.05 0.08
C VAL A 25 -4.35 -21.71 -0.01
N ILE A 26 -5.08 -21.31 1.03
CA ILE A 26 -5.89 -20.10 1.12
C ILE A 26 -5.57 -19.42 2.45
N LYS A 27 -5.04 -18.21 2.38
CA LYS A 27 -4.81 -17.36 3.55
C LYS A 27 -5.96 -16.37 3.67
N PHE A 28 -6.66 -16.39 4.78
CA PHE A 28 -7.64 -15.36 5.13
C PHE A 28 -6.95 -14.26 5.96
N GLN A 29 -7.36 -13.01 5.75
CA GLN A 29 -6.94 -11.88 6.58
C GLN A 29 -8.04 -10.82 6.64
N MET A 30 -8.15 -10.15 7.78
CA MET A 30 -8.92 -8.92 7.91
C MET A 30 -8.03 -7.77 7.43
N LEU A 31 -8.54 -6.93 6.54
CA LEU A 31 -7.92 -5.70 6.09
C LEU A 31 -8.72 -4.53 6.62
N ASP A 32 -8.04 -3.59 7.27
CA ASP A 32 -8.57 -2.24 7.47
C ASP A 32 -8.46 -1.50 6.13
N ILE A 33 -9.56 -0.93 5.68
CA ILE A 33 -9.63 -0.13 4.44
C ILE A 33 -9.94 1.34 4.75
N GLY A 34 -9.80 1.73 6.01
CA GLY A 34 -10.01 3.07 6.49
C GLY A 34 -11.45 3.34 6.89
N ASN A 35 -11.68 4.51 7.48
CA ASN A 35 -13.01 4.95 7.95
C ASN A 35 -13.69 3.99 8.94
N ASN A 36 -12.91 3.20 9.69
CA ASN A 36 -13.38 2.10 10.56
C ASN A 36 -14.08 0.95 9.80
N GLU A 37 -13.78 0.77 8.51
CA GLU A 37 -14.25 -0.35 7.73
C GLU A 37 -13.19 -1.45 7.66
N GLU A 38 -13.58 -2.67 8.01
CA GLU A 38 -12.73 -3.84 7.86
C GLU A 38 -13.37 -4.83 6.89
N VAL A 39 -12.56 -5.40 5.99
CA VAL A 39 -12.99 -6.40 5.02
C VAL A 39 -12.23 -7.70 5.20
N LEU A 40 -12.96 -8.82 5.16
CA LEU A 40 -12.35 -10.15 5.13
C LEU A 40 -11.96 -10.47 3.69
N VAL A 41 -10.66 -10.62 3.44
CA VAL A 41 -10.14 -11.07 2.15
C VAL A 41 -9.51 -12.44 2.27
N TYR A 42 -9.43 -13.13 1.14
CA TYR A 42 -8.68 -14.36 1.01
C TYR A 42 -7.66 -14.26 -0.12
N LYS A 43 -6.53 -14.94 0.04
CA LYS A 43 -5.46 -15.04 -0.95
C LYS A 43 -5.11 -16.50 -1.16
N ILE A 44 -5.24 -16.97 -2.39
CA ILE A 44 -4.77 -18.30 -2.76
C ILE A 44 -3.25 -18.23 -2.88
N ASN A 45 -2.54 -19.08 -2.14
CA ASN A 45 -1.08 -19.15 -2.10
C ASN A 45 -0.54 -19.81 -3.38
N SER A 46 -0.73 -19.12 -4.50
CA SER A 46 -0.21 -19.51 -5.81
C SER A 46 0.36 -18.28 -6.50
N ASN A 47 1.45 -18.45 -7.25
CA ASN A 47 2.09 -17.37 -7.99
C ASN A 47 1.25 -16.81 -9.16
N LYS A 48 -0.01 -17.25 -9.32
CA LYS A 48 -0.89 -16.89 -10.44
C LYS A 48 -2.02 -15.91 -10.08
N PHE A 49 -2.24 -15.64 -8.80
CA PHE A 49 -3.28 -14.67 -8.38
C PHE A 49 -2.63 -13.34 -8.02
N GLY A 50 -3.08 -12.29 -8.70
CA GLY A 50 -2.69 -10.90 -8.51
C GLY A 50 -3.78 -10.02 -9.10
N LEU A 51 -3.62 -8.71 -8.96
CA LEU A 51 -4.51 -7.75 -9.63
C LEU A 51 -4.55 -8.01 -11.14
N GLY A 52 -5.70 -7.70 -11.77
CA GLY A 52 -5.78 -7.70 -13.23
C GLY A 52 -4.69 -6.81 -13.85
N GLY A 53 -4.16 -7.19 -15.01
CA GLY A 53 -3.11 -6.41 -15.67
C GLY A 53 -3.51 -4.96 -15.97
N SER A 54 -4.79 -4.73 -16.27
CA SER A 54 -5.37 -3.38 -16.41
C SER A 54 -5.43 -2.64 -15.08
N ALA A 55 -5.91 -3.29 -14.01
CA ALA A 55 -6.03 -2.68 -12.69
C ALA A 55 -4.68 -2.21 -12.13
N ASN A 56 -3.62 -3.01 -12.30
CA ASN A 56 -2.27 -2.59 -11.94
C ASN A 56 -1.82 -1.33 -12.69
N SER A 57 -2.19 -1.20 -13.97
CA SER A 57 -1.84 -0.04 -14.80
C SER A 57 -2.62 1.19 -14.36
N ASP A 58 -3.91 1.04 -14.06
CA ASP A 58 -4.79 2.13 -13.61
C ASP A 58 -4.37 2.64 -12.21
N ILE A 59 -4.08 1.74 -11.28
CA ILE A 59 -3.57 2.08 -9.94
C ILE A 59 -2.23 2.81 -10.05
N LYS A 60 -1.30 2.27 -10.86
CA LYS A 60 -0.01 2.92 -11.09
C LYS A 60 -0.21 4.32 -11.67
N LEU A 61 -1.06 4.48 -12.67
CA LEU A 61 -1.35 5.78 -13.27
C LEU A 61 -1.95 6.76 -12.26
N ALA A 62 -2.85 6.31 -11.38
CA ALA A 62 -3.42 7.14 -10.33
C ALA A 62 -2.34 7.64 -9.34
N LEU A 63 -1.43 6.75 -8.93
CA LEU A 63 -0.30 7.08 -8.06
C LEU A 63 0.68 8.04 -8.76
N GLU A 64 1.01 7.80 -10.03
CA GLU A 64 1.91 8.67 -10.81
C GLU A 64 1.28 10.03 -11.11
N THR A 65 -0.04 10.11 -11.24
CA THR A 65 -0.75 11.39 -11.39
C THR A 65 -0.70 12.20 -10.10
N LYS A 66 -0.78 11.54 -8.94
CA LYS A 66 -0.76 12.20 -7.63
C LYS A 66 0.63 12.60 -7.17
N TYR A 67 1.63 11.75 -7.40
CA TYR A 67 2.98 11.91 -6.85
C TYR A 67 4.07 12.07 -7.89
N GLY A 68 3.77 11.91 -9.17
CA GLY A 68 4.76 11.83 -10.22
C GLY A 68 5.24 10.41 -10.53
N PRO A 69 5.85 10.21 -11.71
CA PRO A 69 6.46 8.95 -12.08
C PRO A 69 7.65 8.62 -11.18
N GLU A 70 7.88 7.32 -10.99
CA GLU A 70 9.05 6.82 -10.26
C GLU A 70 10.36 7.38 -10.85
N ASP A 71 11.32 7.63 -9.98
CA ASP A 71 12.62 8.24 -10.27
C ASP A 71 12.58 9.66 -10.87
N THR A 72 11.43 10.33 -10.82
CA THR A 72 11.26 11.69 -11.35
C THR A 72 11.13 12.72 -10.24
N VAL A 73 11.76 13.88 -10.44
CA VAL A 73 11.56 15.07 -9.60
C VAL A 73 10.34 15.81 -10.11
N VAL A 74 9.32 15.96 -9.27
CA VAL A 74 8.01 16.47 -9.72
C VAL A 74 7.56 17.76 -9.08
N GLU A 75 7.77 17.94 -7.78
CA GLU A 75 7.31 19.15 -7.09
C GLU A 75 8.51 20.02 -6.72
N VAL A 76 8.45 21.29 -7.09
CA VAL A 76 9.40 22.31 -6.68
C VAL A 76 8.62 23.41 -5.98
N TYR A 77 8.66 23.44 -4.65
CA TYR A 77 8.08 24.51 -3.86
C TYR A 77 9.13 25.18 -2.99
N THR A 78 8.87 26.44 -2.64
CA THR A 78 9.73 27.19 -1.72
C THR A 78 9.21 27.05 -0.31
N GLY A 79 10.10 26.77 0.63
CA GLY A 79 9.74 26.63 2.04
C GLY A 79 10.88 27.09 2.93
N LYS A 80 10.80 26.72 4.21
CA LYS A 80 11.88 26.96 5.17
C LYS A 80 12.44 25.64 5.69
N TRP A 81 13.76 25.61 5.80
CA TRP A 81 14.52 24.57 6.49
C TRP A 81 15.33 25.22 7.61
N ASN A 82 14.98 24.95 8.86
CA ASN A 82 15.58 25.55 10.05
C ASN A 82 15.60 27.10 9.98
N GLY A 83 14.48 27.69 9.53
CA GLY A 83 14.33 29.13 9.35
C GLY A 83 15.05 29.73 8.14
N ARG A 84 15.78 28.95 7.33
CA ARG A 84 16.41 29.40 6.08
C ARG A 84 15.49 29.11 4.90
N ASP A 85 15.43 30.03 3.94
CA ASP A 85 14.65 29.83 2.72
C ASP A 85 15.31 28.77 1.84
N VAL A 86 14.52 27.79 1.43
CA VAL A 86 14.97 26.64 0.63
C VAL A 86 14.04 26.38 -0.53
N VAL A 87 14.62 25.82 -1.59
CA VAL A 87 13.86 25.09 -2.62
C VAL A 87 13.74 23.65 -2.16
N ILE A 88 12.53 23.14 -2.15
CA ILE A 88 12.23 21.76 -1.81
C ILE A 88 11.87 21.04 -3.10
N THR A 89 12.48 19.87 -3.32
CA THR A 89 12.14 19.00 -4.43
C THR A 89 11.69 17.64 -3.94
N ASP A 90 10.54 17.18 -4.41
CA ASP A 90 10.08 15.81 -4.14
C ASP A 90 10.46 14.89 -5.32
N LYS A 91 11.13 13.78 -5.00
CA LYS A 91 11.49 12.72 -5.93
C LYS A 91 10.85 11.41 -5.50
N VAL A 92 10.03 10.81 -6.35
CA VAL A 92 9.49 9.46 -6.08
C VAL A 92 10.61 8.44 -6.27
N ARG A 93 10.89 7.63 -5.26
CA ARG A 93 11.95 6.61 -5.28
C ARG A 93 11.39 5.20 -5.51
N VAL A 94 10.23 4.92 -4.93
CA VAL A 94 9.64 3.57 -4.96
C VAL A 94 8.14 3.70 -5.17
N LEU A 95 7.62 2.94 -6.12
CA LEU A 95 6.18 2.69 -6.30
C LEU A 95 5.97 1.16 -6.33
N GLU A 96 5.56 0.60 -5.19
CA GLU A 96 5.29 -0.83 -5.02
C GLU A 96 3.79 -1.09 -4.97
N ILE A 97 3.32 -2.15 -5.65
CA ILE A 97 1.93 -2.63 -5.57
C ILE A 97 1.96 -4.11 -5.19
N ASN A 98 1.41 -4.43 -4.03
CA ASN A 98 1.41 -5.75 -3.41
C ASN A 98 -0.01 -6.28 -3.26
N TYR A 99 -0.37 -7.31 -4.02
CA TYR A 99 -1.69 -7.92 -3.92
C TYR A 99 -1.93 -8.56 -2.54
N LEU A 100 -3.00 -8.13 -1.87
CA LEU A 100 -3.38 -8.55 -0.53
C LEU A 100 -4.37 -9.72 -0.55
N GLY A 101 -5.25 -9.78 -1.54
CA GLY A 101 -6.28 -10.82 -1.65
C GLY A 101 -7.53 -10.30 -2.32
N GLU A 102 -8.57 -11.12 -2.35
CA GLU A 102 -9.87 -10.78 -2.93
C GLU A 102 -10.99 -10.99 -1.91
N GLN A 103 -12.01 -10.15 -2.00
CA GLN A 103 -13.29 -10.38 -1.36
C GLN A 103 -14.20 -11.12 -2.33
N PHE A 104 -14.91 -12.13 -1.79
CA PHE A 104 -15.73 -13.03 -2.59
C PHE A 104 -16.78 -12.26 -3.41
N GLN A 105 -16.70 -12.37 -4.75
CA GLN A 105 -17.62 -11.74 -5.72
C GLN A 105 -17.65 -10.21 -5.68
N VAL A 106 -16.63 -9.56 -5.10
CA VAL A 106 -16.57 -8.09 -5.03
C VAL A 106 -15.36 -7.60 -5.82
N GLY A 107 -14.16 -8.00 -5.44
CA GLY A 107 -12.96 -7.49 -6.10
C GLY A 107 -11.66 -7.82 -5.36
N GLY A 108 -10.56 -7.44 -5.97
CA GLY A 108 -9.20 -7.58 -5.45
C GLY A 108 -8.76 -6.36 -4.65
N TYR A 109 -7.87 -6.58 -3.68
CA TYR A 109 -7.26 -5.54 -2.88
C TYR A 109 -5.74 -5.62 -3.00
N ALA A 110 -5.07 -4.47 -3.01
CA ALA A 110 -3.63 -4.37 -2.97
C ALA A 110 -3.16 -3.26 -2.04
N GLU A 111 -2.05 -3.49 -1.37
CA GLU A 111 -1.28 -2.45 -0.70
C GLU A 111 -0.42 -1.76 -1.74
N CYS A 112 -0.47 -0.44 -1.79
CA CYS A 112 0.39 0.37 -2.63
C CYS A 112 1.29 1.20 -1.73
N ARG A 113 2.60 1.14 -1.94
CA ARG A 113 3.58 1.93 -1.17
C ARG A 113 4.30 2.88 -2.10
N VAL A 114 4.26 4.16 -1.75
CA VAL A 114 5.00 5.24 -2.41
C VAL A 114 6.05 5.79 -1.43
N VAL A 115 7.32 5.77 -1.84
CA VAL A 115 8.41 6.39 -1.08
C VAL A 115 8.89 7.61 -1.83
N ILE A 116 8.89 8.76 -1.15
CA ILE A 116 9.23 10.06 -1.72
C ILE A 116 10.40 10.64 -0.94
N ASP A 117 11.45 11.02 -1.64
CA ASP A 117 12.56 11.80 -1.08
C ASP A 117 12.31 13.28 -1.27
N ARG A 118 12.22 13.98 -0.15
CA ARG A 118 12.08 15.42 -0.07
C ARG A 118 13.44 16.04 0.18
N ASN A 119 14.02 16.61 -0.87
CA ASN A 119 15.35 17.22 -0.81
C ASN A 119 15.23 18.73 -0.63
N ALA A 120 15.99 19.29 0.31
CA ALA A 120 16.10 20.73 0.51
C ALA A 120 17.40 21.24 -0.10
N TYR A 121 17.29 22.31 -0.88
CA TYR A 121 18.40 23.05 -1.47
C TYR A 121 18.34 24.50 -1.02
N ASP A 122 19.48 25.11 -0.76
CA ASP A 122 19.53 26.54 -0.44
C ASP A 122 18.93 27.36 -1.58
N LEU A 123 18.05 28.30 -1.25
CA LEU A 123 17.33 29.07 -2.27
C LEU A 123 18.28 29.90 -3.15
N ASN A 124 19.39 30.40 -2.58
CA ASN A 124 20.32 31.30 -3.24
C ASN A 124 21.45 30.55 -3.93
N THR A 125 22.10 29.62 -3.23
CA THR A 125 23.28 28.90 -3.76
C THR A 125 22.91 27.66 -4.56
N LYS A 126 21.67 27.16 -4.43
CA LYS A 126 21.21 25.87 -4.97
C LYS A 126 22.00 24.67 -4.46
N GLU A 127 22.76 24.85 -3.38
CA GLU A 127 23.50 23.75 -2.75
C GLU A 127 22.55 22.83 -1.99
N PHE A 128 22.81 21.53 -2.06
CA PHE A 128 22.07 20.53 -1.31
C PHE A 128 22.29 20.71 0.19
N ILE A 129 21.20 20.67 0.96
CA ILE A 129 21.23 20.81 2.42
C ILE A 129 20.92 19.48 3.11
N SER A 130 19.79 18.86 2.77
CA SER A 130 19.31 17.66 3.47
C SER A 130 18.22 16.93 2.69
N THR A 131 17.93 15.70 3.11
CA THR A 131 16.85 14.85 2.58
C THR A 131 15.98 14.37 3.73
N ALA A 132 14.67 14.44 3.56
CA ALA A 132 13.68 13.71 4.34
C ALA A 132 12.99 12.65 3.48
N THR A 133 12.47 11.60 4.09
CA THR A 133 11.73 10.55 3.38
C THR A 133 10.29 10.54 3.85
N ARG A 134 9.36 10.66 2.91
CA ARG A 134 7.93 10.50 3.12
C ARG A 134 7.54 9.11 2.61
N LYS A 135 6.82 8.35 3.43
CA LYS A 135 6.23 7.08 3.01
C LYS A 135 4.73 7.22 3.02
N VAL A 136 4.11 6.83 1.93
CA VAL A 136 2.66 6.85 1.78
C VAL A 136 2.24 5.45 1.44
N GLU A 137 1.28 4.93 2.18
CA GLU A 137 0.70 3.62 1.93
C GLU A 137 -0.77 3.79 1.60
N TYR A 138 -1.25 3.06 0.61
CA TYR A 138 -2.64 3.05 0.19
C TYR A 138 -3.19 1.65 0.11
N ILE A 139 -4.48 1.52 0.36
CA ILE A 139 -5.23 0.37 -0.14
C ILE A 139 -5.81 0.72 -1.51
N ALA A 140 -5.48 -0.08 -2.51
CA ALA A 140 -6.12 -0.07 -3.81
C ALA A 140 -7.14 -1.20 -3.91
N PHE A 141 -8.21 -0.95 -4.66
CA PHE A 141 -9.27 -1.91 -4.94
C PHE A 141 -9.46 -2.05 -6.44
N ASP A 142 -9.57 -3.29 -6.91
CA ASP A 142 -9.85 -3.72 -8.29
C ASP A 142 -11.23 -4.35 -8.31
N ASP A 143 -12.19 -3.66 -8.92
CA ASP A 143 -13.57 -4.08 -9.03
C ASP A 143 -13.68 -5.27 -9.99
N SER A 144 -14.32 -6.34 -9.54
CA SER A 144 -14.53 -7.53 -10.38
C SER A 144 -15.58 -7.31 -11.46
N ASP A 145 -16.37 -6.23 -11.40
CA ASP A 145 -17.34 -5.87 -12.44
C ASP A 145 -16.62 -5.32 -13.69
N PRO A 146 -16.65 -6.04 -14.84
CA PRO A 146 -16.04 -5.56 -16.07
C PRO A 146 -16.70 -4.29 -16.63
N LEU A 147 -17.88 -3.89 -16.15
CA LEU A 147 -18.61 -2.70 -16.58
C LEU A 147 -18.38 -1.48 -15.68
N SER A 148 -17.62 -1.62 -14.59
CA SER A 148 -17.31 -0.53 -13.67
C SER A 148 -16.51 0.58 -14.39
N GLU A 149 -16.93 1.84 -14.25
CA GLU A 149 -16.25 3.00 -14.85
C GLU A 149 -14.89 3.29 -14.18
N GLU A 150 -14.76 2.92 -12.90
CA GLU A 150 -13.51 3.01 -12.12
C GLU A 150 -13.08 1.61 -11.68
N ARG A 151 -12.61 0.82 -12.66
CA ARG A 151 -12.17 -0.57 -12.44
C ARG A 151 -11.14 -0.72 -11.32
N ALA A 152 -10.28 0.27 -11.11
CA ALA A 152 -9.42 0.28 -9.95
C ALA A 152 -9.25 1.68 -9.35
N ARG A 153 -9.26 1.76 -8.01
CA ARG A 153 -9.18 3.03 -7.27
C ARG A 153 -8.38 2.90 -5.98
N LEU A 154 -7.86 4.03 -5.51
CA LEU A 154 -7.23 4.17 -4.19
C LEU A 154 -8.33 4.47 -3.16
N LEU A 155 -8.38 3.72 -2.06
CA LEU A 155 -9.42 3.80 -1.04
C LEU A 155 -8.99 4.65 0.17
N GLU A 156 -7.85 4.31 0.73
CA GLU A 156 -7.32 4.93 1.95
C GLU A 156 -5.87 5.35 1.71
N ASP A 157 -5.50 6.49 2.29
CA ASP A 157 -4.13 6.98 2.40
C ASP A 157 -3.71 6.92 3.87
N THR A 158 -2.75 6.07 4.20
CA THR A 158 -2.01 6.15 5.46
C THR A 158 -0.67 6.81 5.19
N LEU A 159 -0.60 8.08 5.56
CA LEU A 159 0.61 8.87 5.42
C LEU A 159 1.49 8.73 6.68
N GLU A 160 2.62 8.03 6.56
CA GLU A 160 3.67 8.02 7.58
C GLU A 160 4.88 8.83 7.10
N GLU A 161 4.98 10.07 7.59
CA GLU A 161 6.14 10.91 7.31
C GLU A 161 7.27 10.59 8.30
N LYS A 162 8.29 9.87 7.83
CA LYS A 162 9.48 9.54 8.61
C LYS A 162 10.69 10.37 8.19
N TYR A 163 10.91 11.44 8.91
CA TYR A 163 12.11 12.26 8.75
C TYR A 163 13.29 11.56 9.42
N ILE A 164 14.31 11.20 8.63
CA ILE A 164 15.59 10.74 9.18
C ILE A 164 16.32 11.97 9.73
N GLY A 165 15.95 12.37 10.96
CA GLY A 165 16.42 13.59 11.61
C GLY A 165 15.70 14.86 11.14
N ASN A 166 15.66 15.88 12.02
CA ASN A 166 15.32 17.27 11.69
C ASN A 166 13.90 17.57 11.16
N GLN A 167 12.90 16.74 11.44
CA GLN A 167 11.48 16.98 11.08
C GLN A 167 10.97 18.38 11.41
N HIS A 168 11.29 18.85 12.61
CA HIS A 168 10.91 20.17 13.12
C HIS A 168 11.52 21.35 12.33
N LEU A 169 12.42 21.07 11.39
CA LEU A 169 13.09 22.08 10.58
C LEU A 169 12.35 22.37 9.28
N PHE A 170 11.50 21.47 8.77
CA PHE A 170 10.68 21.74 7.58
C PHE A 170 9.45 22.56 7.95
N GLN A 171 9.31 23.74 7.37
CA GLN A 171 8.07 24.53 7.36
C GLN A 171 7.72 24.82 5.91
N ILE A 172 6.62 24.22 5.44
CA ILE A 172 6.07 24.50 4.13
C ILE A 172 5.17 25.73 4.28
N ASN A 173 5.40 26.73 3.45
CA ASN A 173 4.46 27.85 3.35
C ASN A 173 3.38 27.38 2.36
N GLU A 174 2.21 27.00 2.86
CA GLU A 174 1.00 26.83 2.03
C GLU A 174 0.47 28.18 1.54
#